data_AF-A0AAV2VU28-F1
#
_entry.id   AF-A0AAV2VU28-F1
#
_cell.length_a   1.000
_cell.length_b   1.000
_cell.length_c   1.000
_cell.angle_alpha   90.00
_cell.angle_beta   90.00
_cell.angle_gamma   90.00
#
_symmetry.space_group_name_H-M   'P 1'
#
loop_
_entity.id
_entity.type
_entity.pdbx_description
1 polymer ?
#
loop_
_entity_poly.entity_id
_entity_poly.type
_entity_poly.pdbx_seq_one_letter_code
_entity_poly.pdbx_strand_id
1 'polypeptide(L)'
;MEFRNPVAATEANASSLNYLTKNLSRPEKGEAEFDRLLKVLGHSVDSYPDWHPILTIPNRAHTHGETLQTLYKGLDHTRMFVRGFVTCPYDESSADALVEAANMLSGIDAYRLSTPLYADTAYPVVVVATQVELEADGTIRSRDALAWYVQDISKHAHYAEVAETWWNMRSCILGTPHGSRSSLFVNQYTGGHMRKILDALNNSGMYGPIKEWSLDMLSKKKRDKIGQTLIRTAVKNYQPSNEQFEFELHGEICKATIRDTWDDGTELSVKVQIGDIGDTDLSVTGFYYPEQNLLECSDPKGKRAIAEKFL
;
A
#
# COMPACT_ATOMS: atom_id res chain seq x y z
N MET A 1 13.54 -0.82 -5.07
CA MET A 1 13.52 -1.48 -6.39
C MET A 1 13.12 -0.45 -7.43
N GLU A 2 13.71 -0.49 -8.62
CA GLU A 2 13.32 0.37 -9.73
C GLU A 2 11.93 -0.03 -10.20
N PHE A 3 10.98 0.89 -10.16
CA PHE A 3 9.62 0.63 -10.62
C PHE A 3 9.63 0.58 -12.14
N ARG A 4 9.42 -0.61 -12.70
CA ARG A 4 9.32 -0.78 -14.15
C ARG A 4 7.86 -0.57 -14.56
N ASN A 5 7.50 0.69 -14.76
CA ASN A 5 6.12 1.10 -15.06
C ASN A 5 5.46 0.21 -16.14
N PRO A 6 6.08 -0.08 -17.31
CA PRO A 6 5.44 -0.92 -18.32
C PRO A 6 5.16 -2.37 -17.87
N VAL A 7 6.05 -2.95 -17.05
CA VAL A 7 5.87 -4.31 -16.52
C VAL A 7 4.74 -4.32 -15.50
N ALA A 8 4.76 -3.39 -14.54
CA ALA A 8 3.72 -3.26 -13.53
C ALA A 8 2.34 -2.99 -14.16
N ALA A 9 2.27 -2.14 -15.18
CA ALA A 9 1.06 -1.87 -15.92
C ALA A 9 0.54 -3.14 -16.64
N THR A 10 1.43 -3.88 -17.31
CA THR A 10 1.07 -5.12 -18.02
C THR A 10 0.52 -6.17 -17.05
N GLU A 11 1.18 -6.38 -15.92
CA GLU A 11 0.76 -7.34 -14.89
C GLU A 11 -0.61 -6.96 -14.28
N ALA A 12 -0.78 -5.69 -13.91
CA ALA A 12 -2.04 -5.20 -13.34
C ALA A 12 -3.21 -5.28 -14.33
N ASN A 13 -2.98 -4.91 -15.60
CA ASN A 13 -3.98 -5.00 -16.65
C ASN A 13 -4.35 -6.46 -16.93
N ALA A 14 -3.37 -7.36 -17.03
CA ALA A 14 -3.62 -8.79 -17.27
C ALA A 14 -4.42 -9.43 -16.13
N SER A 15 -4.09 -9.10 -14.88
CA SER A 15 -4.83 -9.56 -13.70
C SER A 15 -6.29 -9.09 -13.72
N SER A 16 -6.52 -7.81 -14.02
CA SER A 16 -7.87 -7.23 -14.08
C SER A 16 -8.69 -7.75 -15.26
N LEU A 17 -8.06 -7.90 -16.43
CA LEU A 17 -8.67 -8.51 -17.62
C LEU A 17 -9.17 -9.92 -17.30
N ASN A 18 -8.26 -10.79 -16.83
CA ASN A 18 -8.60 -12.16 -16.49
C ASN A 18 -9.72 -12.22 -15.44
N TYR A 19 -9.67 -11.36 -14.42
CA TYR A 19 -10.72 -11.32 -13.41
C TYR A 19 -12.10 -10.96 -13.99
N LEU A 20 -12.15 -9.97 -14.89
CA LEU A 20 -13.39 -9.46 -15.46
C LEU A 20 -13.92 -10.29 -16.65
N THR A 21 -13.16 -11.24 -17.19
CA THR A 21 -13.61 -11.98 -18.40
C THR A 21 -13.69 -13.48 -18.21
N LYS A 22 -12.97 -14.08 -17.25
CA LYS A 22 -12.83 -15.55 -17.13
C LYS A 22 -14.14 -16.33 -16.93
N ASN A 23 -15.20 -15.70 -16.40
CA ASN A 23 -16.48 -16.38 -16.17
C ASN A 23 -17.57 -15.98 -17.18
N LEU A 24 -17.24 -15.21 -18.22
CA LEU A 24 -18.21 -14.85 -19.25
C LEU A 24 -18.42 -16.02 -20.22
N SER A 25 -19.66 -16.19 -20.68
CA SER A 25 -19.97 -17.11 -21.79
C SER A 25 -19.25 -16.74 -23.08
N ARG A 26 -18.97 -15.45 -23.26
CA ARG A 26 -18.29 -14.86 -24.43
C ARG A 26 -17.15 -13.93 -24.00
N PRO A 27 -16.00 -14.47 -23.54
CA PRO A 27 -14.90 -13.68 -23.04
C PRO A 27 -14.40 -12.63 -24.04
N GLU A 28 -14.45 -12.92 -25.34
CA GLU A 28 -13.94 -12.04 -26.39
C GLU A 28 -14.64 -10.67 -26.44
N LYS A 29 -15.92 -10.61 -26.06
CA LYS A 29 -16.66 -9.34 -25.96
C LYS A 29 -16.23 -8.54 -24.74
N GLY A 30 -16.01 -9.21 -23.61
CA GLY A 30 -15.52 -8.59 -22.39
C GLY A 30 -14.09 -8.07 -22.56
N GLU A 31 -13.23 -8.81 -23.28
CA GLU A 31 -11.87 -8.38 -23.61
C GLU A 31 -11.87 -7.10 -24.46
N ALA A 32 -12.70 -7.04 -25.50
CA ALA A 32 -12.83 -5.84 -26.33
C ALA A 32 -13.36 -4.62 -25.55
N GLU A 33 -14.29 -4.84 -24.61
CA GLU A 33 -14.78 -3.77 -23.72
C GLU A 33 -13.69 -3.34 -22.73
N PHE A 34 -12.90 -4.27 -22.18
CA PHE A 34 -11.77 -3.96 -21.32
C PHE A 34 -10.71 -3.10 -22.04
N ASP A 35 -10.41 -3.40 -23.30
CA ASP A 35 -9.50 -2.60 -24.12
C ASP A 35 -10.03 -1.17 -24.36
N ARG A 36 -11.35 -0.99 -24.46
CA ARG A 36 -11.96 0.34 -24.47
C ARG A 36 -11.79 1.03 -23.12
N LEU A 37 -12.04 0.31 -22.02
CA LEU A 37 -11.90 0.83 -20.67
C LEU A 37 -10.46 1.28 -20.38
N LEU A 38 -9.44 0.54 -20.82
CA LEU A 38 -8.04 0.98 -20.66
C LEU A 38 -7.74 2.32 -21.33
N LYS A 39 -8.32 2.58 -22.52
CA LYS A 39 -8.17 3.86 -23.22
C LYS A 39 -8.85 5.01 -22.48
N VAL A 40 -9.93 4.72 -21.77
CA VAL A 40 -10.72 5.71 -21.04
C VAL A 40 -10.16 5.92 -19.63
N LEU A 41 -9.84 4.85 -18.90
CA LEU A 41 -9.53 4.87 -17.47
C LEU A 41 -8.03 4.83 -17.16
N GLY A 42 -7.19 4.52 -18.14
CA GLY A 42 -5.78 4.24 -17.92
C GLY A 42 -5.53 2.83 -17.40
N HIS A 43 -4.33 2.57 -16.90
CA HIS A 43 -3.94 1.24 -16.41
C HIS A 43 -4.70 0.83 -15.13
N SER A 44 -4.87 -0.48 -14.95
CA SER A 44 -5.40 -1.05 -13.72
C SER A 44 -4.43 -0.84 -12.54
N VAL A 45 -5.00 -0.73 -11.34
CA VAL A 45 -4.29 -0.45 -10.08
C VAL A 45 -4.91 -1.27 -8.95
N ASP A 46 -4.13 -1.50 -7.90
CA ASP A 46 -4.55 -2.30 -6.73
C ASP A 46 -5.08 -1.43 -5.58
N SER A 47 -4.63 -0.17 -5.48
CA SER A 47 -5.16 0.80 -4.52
C SER A 47 -4.87 2.23 -4.96
N TYR A 48 -5.80 3.14 -4.69
CA TYR A 48 -5.59 4.57 -4.91
C TYR A 48 -4.65 5.17 -3.86
N PRO A 49 -3.91 6.25 -4.20
CA PRO A 49 -3.33 7.12 -3.18
C PRO A 49 -4.42 7.93 -2.47
N ASP A 50 -4.18 8.32 -1.22
CA ASP A 50 -5.17 8.97 -0.35
C ASP A 50 -5.68 10.31 -0.92
N TRP A 51 -4.83 11.01 -1.68
CA TRP A 51 -5.17 12.27 -2.34
C TRP A 51 -6.00 12.11 -3.63
N HIS A 52 -6.27 10.87 -4.08
CA HIS A 52 -6.92 10.64 -5.37
C HIS A 52 -8.39 11.10 -5.36
N PRO A 53 -8.89 11.77 -6.42
CA PRO A 53 -10.27 12.25 -6.49
C PRO A 53 -11.36 11.21 -6.22
N ILE A 54 -11.15 9.94 -6.59
CA ILE A 54 -12.08 8.84 -6.29
C ILE A 54 -12.30 8.67 -4.78
N LEU A 55 -11.28 8.92 -3.97
CA LEU A 55 -11.35 8.82 -2.52
C LEU A 55 -11.75 10.13 -1.86
N THR A 56 -11.33 11.27 -2.41
CA THR A 56 -11.57 12.59 -1.81
C THR A 56 -12.91 13.23 -2.19
N ILE A 57 -13.61 12.69 -3.20
CA ILE A 57 -14.95 13.15 -3.63
C ILE A 57 -15.99 12.08 -3.24
N PRO A 58 -17.03 12.43 -2.47
CA PRO A 58 -17.34 13.74 -1.89
C PRO A 58 -16.40 14.13 -0.73
N ASN A 59 -16.20 15.43 -0.54
CA ASN A 59 -15.41 15.99 0.57
C ASN A 59 -16.12 15.71 1.91
N ARG A 60 -15.83 14.55 2.50
CA ARG A 60 -16.29 14.14 3.83
C ARG A 60 -15.19 14.44 4.84
N ALA A 61 -15.55 14.54 6.12
CA ALA A 61 -14.58 14.54 7.20
C ALA A 61 -13.85 13.20 7.16
N HIS A 62 -12.73 13.12 6.43
CA HIS A 62 -11.99 11.90 6.21
C HIS A 62 -11.68 11.23 7.55
N THR A 63 -12.21 10.04 7.73
CA THR A 63 -11.72 9.09 8.71
C THR A 63 -10.63 8.27 8.05
N HIS A 64 -9.45 8.23 8.67
CA HIS A 64 -8.34 7.40 8.20
C HIS A 64 -8.80 5.94 8.03
N GLY A 65 -8.52 5.34 6.87
CA GLY A 65 -8.89 3.94 6.56
C GLY A 65 -10.22 3.74 5.84
N GLU A 66 -10.89 4.81 5.36
CA GLU A 66 -12.02 4.67 4.43
C GLU A 66 -11.59 3.88 3.18
N THR A 67 -12.34 2.84 2.86
CA THR A 67 -12.14 2.05 1.64
C THR A 67 -13.14 2.47 0.56
N LEU A 68 -12.89 2.07 -0.68
CA LEU A 68 -13.81 2.32 -1.79
C LEU A 68 -15.25 1.82 -1.48
N GLN A 69 -15.38 0.70 -0.76
CA GLN A 69 -16.66 0.13 -0.33
C GLN A 69 -17.40 0.99 0.70
N THR A 70 -16.67 1.78 1.50
CA THR A 70 -17.31 2.72 2.46
C THR A 70 -17.80 4.00 1.77
N LEU A 71 -17.14 4.39 0.67
CA LEU A 71 -17.47 5.61 -0.06
C LEU A 71 -18.63 5.40 -1.05
N TYR A 72 -18.63 4.28 -1.76
CA TYR A 72 -19.63 3.93 -2.77
C TYR A 72 -20.41 2.68 -2.32
N LYS A 73 -21.73 2.80 -2.25
CA LYS A 73 -22.61 1.67 -1.89
C LYS A 73 -22.88 0.79 -3.11
N GLY A 74 -23.09 -0.50 -2.89
CA GLY A 74 -23.46 -1.44 -3.96
C GLY A 74 -22.28 -1.90 -4.82
N LEU A 75 -21.04 -1.69 -4.38
CA LEU A 75 -19.87 -2.23 -5.06
C LEU A 75 -19.81 -3.74 -4.92
N ASP A 76 -19.58 -4.41 -6.04
CA ASP A 76 -19.26 -5.82 -6.12
C ASP A 76 -18.23 -6.07 -7.23
N HIS A 77 -17.40 -7.10 -7.09
CA HIS A 77 -16.41 -7.52 -8.10
C HIS A 77 -15.64 -6.35 -8.75
N THR A 78 -15.11 -5.47 -7.91
CA THR A 78 -14.57 -4.17 -8.35
C THR A 78 -13.11 -4.26 -8.79
N ARG A 79 -12.79 -3.59 -9.90
CA ARG A 79 -11.41 -3.36 -10.37
C ARG A 79 -11.15 -1.87 -10.53
N MET A 80 -10.02 -1.42 -10.00
CA MET A 80 -9.61 -0.02 -10.02
C MET A 80 -8.66 0.24 -11.19
N PHE A 81 -8.68 1.47 -11.69
CA PHE A 81 -7.85 2.01 -12.76
C PHE A 81 -7.41 3.42 -12.39
N VAL A 82 -6.40 3.97 -13.07
CA VAL A 82 -5.83 5.29 -12.73
C VAL A 82 -6.90 6.39 -12.63
N ARG A 83 -7.89 6.43 -13.52
CA ARG A 83 -8.93 7.49 -13.53
C ARG A 83 -10.26 7.09 -12.90
N GLY A 84 -10.41 5.88 -12.38
CA GLY A 84 -11.72 5.40 -11.97
C GLY A 84 -11.79 3.88 -11.81
N PHE A 85 -12.97 3.35 -11.56
CA PHE A 85 -13.13 1.93 -11.30
C PHE A 85 -14.32 1.35 -12.06
N VAL A 86 -14.32 0.03 -12.20
CA VAL A 86 -15.42 -0.75 -12.75
C VAL A 86 -15.88 -1.72 -11.68
N THR A 87 -17.20 -1.79 -11.46
CA THR A 87 -17.83 -2.71 -10.52
C THR A 87 -18.93 -3.49 -11.23
N CYS A 88 -19.15 -4.75 -10.83
CA CYS A 88 -20.08 -5.66 -11.50
C CYS A 88 -21.09 -6.24 -10.48
N PRO A 89 -22.02 -5.43 -9.93
CA PRO A 89 -23.10 -5.92 -9.08
C PRO A 89 -24.04 -6.86 -9.82
N TYR A 90 -24.67 -7.78 -9.09
CA TYR A 90 -25.68 -8.70 -9.61
C TYR A 90 -27.11 -8.16 -9.54
N ASP A 91 -27.31 -7.05 -8.83
CA ASP A 91 -28.61 -6.41 -8.70
C ASP A 91 -28.66 -5.13 -9.54
N GLU A 92 -29.60 -5.07 -10.47
CA GLU A 92 -29.76 -3.94 -11.39
C GLU A 92 -30.08 -2.64 -10.64
N SER A 93 -30.95 -2.71 -9.63
CA SER A 93 -31.36 -1.54 -8.85
C SER A 93 -30.19 -0.93 -8.07
N SER A 94 -29.29 -1.77 -7.54
CA SER A 94 -28.07 -1.35 -6.88
C SER A 94 -27.10 -0.67 -7.86
N ALA A 95 -27.05 -1.16 -9.09
CA ALA A 95 -26.20 -0.61 -10.14
C ALA A 95 -26.70 0.76 -10.62
N ASP A 96 -28.01 0.91 -10.80
CA ASP A 96 -28.64 2.18 -11.18
C ASP A 96 -28.53 3.21 -10.05
N ALA A 97 -28.77 2.79 -8.80
CA ALA A 97 -28.59 3.66 -7.63
C ALA A 97 -27.14 4.16 -7.48
N LEU A 98 -26.14 3.33 -7.82
CA LEU A 98 -24.74 3.74 -7.84
C LEU A 98 -24.50 4.81 -8.91
N VAL A 99 -25.02 4.62 -10.12
CA VAL A 99 -24.91 5.60 -11.22
C VAL A 99 -25.54 6.93 -10.84
N GLU A 100 -26.77 6.91 -10.32
CA GLU A 100 -27.46 8.12 -9.86
C GLU A 100 -26.69 8.84 -8.75
N ALA A 101 -26.24 8.10 -7.73
CA ALA A 101 -25.50 8.66 -6.61
C ALA A 101 -24.16 9.28 -7.02
N ALA A 102 -23.41 8.60 -7.89
CA ALA A 102 -22.12 9.08 -8.37
C ALA A 102 -22.27 10.32 -9.27
N ASN A 103 -23.28 10.37 -10.13
CA ASN A 103 -23.53 11.51 -11.02
C ASN A 103 -24.02 12.78 -10.30
N MET A 104 -24.42 12.69 -9.03
CA MET A 104 -24.68 13.87 -8.20
C MET A 104 -23.39 14.53 -7.67
N LEU A 105 -22.24 13.86 -7.78
CA LEU A 105 -20.98 14.34 -7.24
C LEU A 105 -20.19 15.13 -8.29
N SER A 106 -19.98 16.43 -8.03
CA SER A 106 -19.15 17.25 -8.92
C SER A 106 -17.72 16.69 -9.02
N GLY A 107 -17.30 16.33 -10.23
CA GLY A 107 -15.99 15.74 -10.50
C GLY A 107 -16.00 14.22 -10.67
N ILE A 108 -17.15 13.57 -10.48
CA ILE A 108 -17.38 12.15 -10.75
C ILE A 108 -18.44 12.02 -11.84
N ASP A 109 -18.24 11.06 -12.74
CA ASP A 109 -19.22 10.61 -13.73
C ASP A 109 -19.36 9.09 -13.63
N ALA A 110 -20.54 8.56 -13.91
CA ALA A 110 -20.82 7.14 -13.85
C ALA A 110 -21.83 6.71 -14.92
N TYR A 111 -21.61 5.52 -15.48
CA TYR A 111 -22.49 4.97 -16.51
C TYR A 111 -22.50 3.44 -16.52
N ARG A 112 -23.58 2.89 -17.05
CA ARG A 112 -23.81 1.45 -17.27
C ARG A 112 -23.06 0.97 -18.52
N LEU A 113 -22.48 -0.22 -18.46
CA LEU A 113 -22.04 -0.93 -19.67
C LEU A 113 -23.15 -1.81 -20.21
N SER A 114 -23.31 -1.83 -21.54
CA SER A 114 -24.17 -2.81 -22.22
C SER A 114 -23.52 -4.19 -22.33
N THR A 115 -22.19 -4.24 -22.28
CA THR A 115 -21.40 -5.48 -22.34
C THR A 115 -21.21 -6.01 -20.92
N PRO A 116 -21.58 -7.27 -20.62
CA PRO A 116 -21.33 -7.84 -19.31
C PRO A 116 -19.83 -7.99 -19.05
N LEU A 117 -19.46 -7.78 -17.80
CA LEU A 117 -18.14 -8.04 -17.25
C LEU A 117 -18.32 -8.86 -15.98
N TYR A 118 -17.29 -9.64 -15.65
CA TYR A 118 -17.20 -10.60 -14.55
C TYR A 118 -18.16 -11.80 -14.65
N ALA A 119 -19.44 -11.59 -14.93
CA ALA A 119 -20.47 -12.62 -15.15
C ALA A 119 -21.54 -12.14 -16.15
N ASP A 120 -22.16 -13.07 -16.89
CA ASP A 120 -23.19 -12.72 -17.91
C ASP A 120 -24.44 -12.03 -17.33
N THR A 121 -24.73 -12.28 -16.04
CA THR A 121 -25.87 -11.71 -15.31
C THR A 121 -25.50 -10.49 -14.47
N ALA A 122 -24.24 -10.04 -14.53
CA ALA A 122 -23.83 -8.86 -13.81
C ALA A 122 -24.27 -7.60 -14.56
N TYR A 123 -24.34 -6.51 -13.82
CA TYR A 123 -24.75 -5.20 -14.26
C TYR A 123 -23.53 -4.26 -14.10
N PRO A 124 -22.57 -4.20 -15.05
CA PRO A 124 -21.35 -3.42 -14.84
C PRO A 124 -21.58 -1.91 -14.85
N VAL A 125 -20.95 -1.23 -13.90
CA VAL A 125 -20.94 0.23 -13.76
C VAL A 125 -19.50 0.72 -13.83
N VAL A 126 -19.26 1.74 -14.64
CA VAL A 126 -18.01 2.49 -14.67
C VAL A 126 -18.20 3.77 -13.88
N VAL A 127 -17.24 4.08 -13.02
CA VAL A 127 -17.15 5.36 -12.29
C VAL A 127 -15.83 6.03 -12.64
N VAL A 128 -15.88 7.29 -13.03
CA VAL A 128 -14.76 8.07 -13.59
C VAL A 128 -14.56 9.35 -12.80
N ALA A 129 -13.34 9.62 -12.37
CA ALA A 129 -12.94 10.93 -11.89
C ALA A 129 -12.64 11.84 -13.10
N THR A 130 -13.54 12.78 -13.38
CA THR A 130 -13.53 13.56 -14.63
C THR A 130 -12.37 14.56 -14.69
N GLN A 131 -11.84 14.97 -13.54
CA GLN A 131 -10.72 15.90 -13.44
C GLN A 131 -9.35 15.24 -13.61
N VAL A 132 -9.27 13.91 -13.64
CA VAL A 132 -8.00 13.21 -13.82
C VAL A 132 -7.61 13.22 -15.29
N GLU A 133 -6.58 14.01 -15.61
CA GLU A 133 -5.91 14.03 -16.91
C GLU A 133 -4.64 13.17 -16.87
N LEU A 134 -4.37 12.40 -17.92
CA LEU A 134 -3.18 11.55 -18.03
C LEU A 134 -2.14 12.19 -18.96
N GLU A 135 -0.88 12.04 -18.58
CA GLU A 135 0.29 12.33 -19.40
C GLU A 135 0.52 11.21 -20.44
N ALA A 136 1.44 11.45 -21.39
CA ALA A 136 1.80 10.46 -22.40
C ALA A 136 2.37 9.15 -21.83
N ASP A 137 2.90 9.17 -20.60
CA ASP A 137 3.40 8.00 -19.87
C ASP A 137 2.29 7.24 -19.11
N GLY A 138 1.03 7.66 -19.24
CA GLY A 138 -0.12 7.06 -18.58
C GLY A 138 -0.31 7.45 -17.11
N THR A 139 0.57 8.29 -16.55
CA THR A 139 0.44 8.79 -15.18
C THR A 139 -0.41 10.07 -15.13
N ILE A 140 -0.90 10.44 -13.95
CA ILE A 140 -1.69 11.65 -13.75
C ILE A 140 -0.82 12.88 -13.98
N ARG A 141 -1.39 13.90 -14.65
CA ARG A 141 -0.75 15.21 -14.88
C ARG A 141 -0.10 15.73 -13.62
N SER A 142 1.22 15.97 -13.68
CA SER A 142 2.05 16.20 -12.49
C SER A 142 1.56 17.37 -11.64
N ARG A 143 1.08 18.45 -12.28
CA ARG A 143 0.56 19.63 -11.60
C ARG A 143 -0.63 19.29 -10.71
N ASP A 144 -1.56 18.48 -11.21
CA ASP A 144 -2.81 18.20 -10.50
C ASP A 144 -2.57 17.20 -9.38
N ALA A 145 -1.78 16.16 -9.63
CA ALA A 145 -1.35 15.22 -8.59
C ALA A 145 -0.64 15.93 -7.43
N LEU A 146 0.26 16.87 -7.71
CA LEU A 146 0.91 17.67 -6.67
C LEU A 146 -0.07 18.59 -5.94
N ALA A 147 -1.02 19.20 -6.63
CA ALA A 147 -2.01 20.06 -6.02
C ALA A 147 -2.92 19.29 -5.05
N TRP A 148 -3.48 18.16 -5.48
CA TRP A 148 -4.31 17.30 -4.62
C TRP A 148 -3.52 16.74 -3.45
N TYR A 149 -2.28 16.30 -3.69
CA TYR A 149 -1.40 15.83 -2.63
C TYR A 149 -1.14 16.90 -1.56
N VAL A 150 -0.80 18.13 -1.95
CA VAL A 150 -0.57 19.22 -1.00
C VAL A 150 -1.84 19.56 -0.21
N GLN A 151 -2.99 19.58 -0.89
CA GLN A 151 -4.27 19.82 -0.24
C GLN A 151 -4.59 18.75 0.80
N ASP A 152 -4.31 17.49 0.49
CA ASP A 152 -4.57 16.35 1.39
C ASP A 152 -3.64 16.34 2.60
N ILE A 153 -2.32 16.35 2.39
CA ILE A 153 -1.36 16.27 3.51
C ILE A 153 -1.47 17.48 4.45
N SER A 154 -1.86 18.65 3.95
CA SER A 154 -2.03 19.84 4.78
C SER A 154 -3.19 19.68 5.77
N LYS A 155 -4.24 18.91 5.43
CA LYS A 155 -5.35 18.63 6.35
C LYS A 155 -4.87 17.84 7.57
N HIS A 156 -3.96 16.89 7.34
CA HIS A 156 -3.41 16.03 8.40
C HIS A 156 -2.60 16.81 9.45
N ALA A 157 -2.07 17.99 9.11
CA ALA A 157 -1.23 18.79 10.00
C ALA A 157 -1.98 19.27 11.26
N HIS A 158 -3.30 19.42 11.18
CA HIS A 158 -4.09 19.94 12.29
C HIS A 158 -4.23 18.97 13.47
N TYR A 159 -4.02 17.67 13.25
CA TYR A 159 -4.26 16.63 14.26
C TYR A 159 -3.12 15.60 14.35
N ALA A 160 -2.05 15.76 13.58
CA ALA A 160 -0.90 14.88 13.68
C ALA A 160 -0.14 15.12 14.98
N GLU A 161 0.21 14.02 15.65
CA GLU A 161 1.09 14.03 16.83
C GLU A 161 2.54 13.67 16.47
N VAL A 162 2.75 13.04 15.30
CA VAL A 162 4.06 12.60 14.80
C VAL A 162 4.19 12.82 13.29
N ALA A 163 5.42 13.09 12.85
CA ALA A 163 5.80 13.20 11.45
C ALA A 163 6.23 11.84 10.90
N GLU A 164 5.39 11.23 10.06
CA GLU A 164 5.70 9.97 9.37
C GLU A 164 6.68 10.20 8.20
N THR A 165 7.67 9.33 8.05
CA THR A 165 8.65 9.46 6.95
C THR A 165 8.05 9.06 5.59
N TRP A 166 8.70 9.48 4.50
CA TRP A 166 8.40 9.00 3.15
C TRP A 166 8.27 7.47 3.07
N TRP A 167 9.13 6.73 3.76
CA TRP A 167 9.13 5.27 3.68
C TRP A 167 7.97 4.63 4.43
N ASN A 168 7.42 5.31 5.43
CA ASN A 168 6.21 4.88 6.13
C ASN A 168 4.96 5.17 5.29
N MET A 169 4.93 6.34 4.63
CA MET A 169 3.73 6.85 3.95
C MET A 169 3.65 6.53 2.45
N ARG A 170 4.74 6.09 1.80
CA ARG A 170 4.80 6.00 0.33
C ARG A 170 3.67 5.20 -0.30
N SER A 171 3.13 4.17 0.34
CA SER A 171 2.01 3.39 -0.20
C SER A 171 0.72 4.21 -0.24
N CYS A 172 0.45 4.97 0.81
CA CYS A 172 -0.66 5.92 0.88
C CYS A 172 -0.49 7.08 -0.12
N ILE A 173 0.75 7.52 -0.35
CA ILE A 173 1.04 8.65 -1.24
C ILE A 173 1.07 8.22 -2.72
N LEU A 174 1.56 7.02 -3.03
CA LEU A 174 1.76 6.58 -4.41
C LEU A 174 0.64 5.65 -4.91
N GLY A 175 -0.19 5.10 -4.02
CA GLY A 175 -1.10 3.99 -4.34
C GLY A 175 -0.32 2.72 -4.65
N THR A 176 -1.01 1.69 -5.16
CA THR A 176 -0.40 0.39 -5.51
C THR A 176 -0.80 -0.02 -6.93
N PRO A 177 0.11 -0.56 -7.76
CA PRO A 177 1.51 -0.86 -7.47
C PRO A 177 2.42 0.37 -7.54
N HIS A 178 3.49 0.36 -6.73
CA HIS A 178 4.45 1.45 -6.67
C HIS A 178 5.89 0.95 -6.43
N GLY A 179 6.86 1.80 -6.75
CA GLY A 179 8.25 1.63 -6.29
C GLY A 179 8.64 2.68 -5.27
N SER A 180 9.90 3.10 -5.32
CA SER A 180 10.43 4.01 -4.31
C SER A 180 9.94 5.46 -4.43
N ARG A 181 9.64 5.92 -5.65
CA ARG A 181 9.27 7.32 -5.97
C ARG A 181 8.35 7.46 -7.20
N SER A 182 7.71 6.37 -7.62
CA SER A 182 6.77 6.38 -8.75
C SER A 182 5.79 5.23 -8.62
N SER A 183 4.66 5.34 -9.31
CA SER A 183 3.62 4.32 -9.44
C SER A 183 2.98 4.42 -10.82
N LEU A 184 1.84 3.75 -11.02
CA LEU A 184 0.99 3.97 -12.19
C LEU A 184 0.23 5.31 -12.11
N PHE A 185 0.15 5.95 -10.95
CA PHE A 185 -0.47 7.26 -10.78
C PHE A 185 0.50 8.41 -11.03
N VAL A 186 1.78 8.26 -10.67
CA VAL A 186 2.76 9.35 -10.73
C VAL A 186 4.13 8.86 -11.20
N ASN A 187 4.75 9.61 -12.11
CA ASN A 187 6.11 9.33 -12.56
C ASN A 187 7.19 9.73 -11.53
N GLN A 188 8.44 9.36 -11.79
CA GLN A 188 9.59 9.61 -10.91
C GLN A 188 9.80 11.09 -10.59
N TYR A 189 9.56 11.97 -11.56
CA TYR A 189 9.65 13.42 -11.36
C TYR A 189 8.63 13.89 -10.33
N THR A 190 7.36 13.49 -10.51
CA THR A 190 6.24 13.87 -9.65
C THR A 190 6.41 13.30 -8.24
N GLY A 191 6.66 11.99 -8.10
CA GLY A 191 6.84 11.37 -6.78
C GLY A 191 8.10 11.87 -6.06
N GLY A 192 9.15 12.27 -6.79
CA GLY A 192 10.29 12.97 -6.22
C GLY A 192 9.94 14.33 -5.60
N HIS A 193 9.00 15.08 -6.20
CA HIS A 193 8.52 16.34 -5.65
C HIS A 193 7.57 16.12 -4.46
N MET A 194 6.68 15.13 -4.53
CA MET A 194 5.83 14.75 -3.39
C MET A 194 6.67 14.44 -2.15
N ARG A 195 7.75 13.66 -2.32
CA ARG A 195 8.69 13.39 -1.23
C ARG A 195 9.32 14.66 -0.66
N LYS A 196 9.81 15.57 -1.51
CA LYS A 196 10.42 16.82 -1.05
C LYS A 196 9.45 17.69 -0.25
N ILE A 197 8.18 17.71 -0.66
CA ILE A 197 7.12 18.42 0.06
C ILE A 197 6.92 17.80 1.45
N LEU A 198 6.77 16.47 1.54
CA LEU A 198 6.66 15.78 2.83
C LEU A 198 7.87 16.07 3.73
N ASP A 199 9.08 15.91 3.19
CA ASP A 199 10.31 16.14 3.93
C ASP A 199 10.38 17.60 4.43
N ALA A 200 9.92 18.58 3.66
CA ALA A 200 9.86 19.98 4.08
C ALA A 200 8.87 20.23 5.23
N LEU A 201 7.67 19.66 5.16
CA LEU A 201 6.66 19.79 6.21
C LEU A 201 7.07 19.07 7.51
N ASN A 202 7.69 17.89 7.38
CA ASN A 202 8.27 17.17 8.51
C ASN A 202 9.38 17.99 9.19
N ASN A 203 10.31 18.53 8.39
CA ASN A 203 11.45 19.31 8.90
C ASN A 203 11.05 20.66 9.50
N SER A 204 9.89 21.21 9.15
CA SER A 204 9.37 22.42 9.79
C SER A 204 8.73 22.14 11.15
N GLY A 205 8.62 20.87 11.56
CA GLY A 205 7.93 20.45 12.79
C GLY A 205 6.41 20.51 12.70
N MET A 206 5.85 20.64 11.49
CA MET A 206 4.39 20.85 11.30
C MET A 206 3.57 19.67 11.82
N TYR A 207 4.09 18.45 11.71
CA TYR A 207 3.44 17.23 12.18
C TYR A 207 3.97 16.74 13.54
N GLY A 208 4.86 17.49 14.19
CA GLY A 208 5.53 17.05 15.42
C GLY A 208 6.81 16.23 15.18
N PRO A 209 7.26 15.43 16.16
CA PRO A 209 8.51 14.67 16.10
C PRO A 209 8.49 13.58 15.02
N ILE A 210 9.65 13.33 14.40
CA ILE A 210 9.78 12.33 13.34
C ILE A 210 9.70 10.91 13.92
N LYS A 211 8.81 10.11 13.34
CA LYS A 211 8.67 8.68 13.63
C LYS A 211 9.24 7.86 12.48
N GLU A 212 10.32 7.12 12.77
CA GLU A 212 10.90 6.17 11.82
C GLU A 212 10.48 4.74 12.17
N TRP A 213 9.91 4.02 11.21
CA TRP A 213 9.44 2.64 11.43
C TRP A 213 9.70 1.72 10.24
N SER A 214 9.65 2.24 9.01
CA SER A 214 9.99 1.49 7.81
C SER A 214 11.48 1.55 7.51
N LEU A 215 12.09 0.38 7.28
CA LEU A 215 13.48 0.25 6.83
C LEU A 215 13.60 0.09 5.30
N ASP A 216 12.55 0.40 4.55
CA ASP A 216 12.49 0.15 3.10
C ASP A 216 13.47 0.95 2.25
N MET A 217 14.14 1.95 2.84
CA MET A 217 15.26 2.64 2.21
C MET A 217 16.49 1.72 2.05
N LEU A 218 16.62 0.71 2.90
CA LEU A 218 17.68 -0.30 2.82
C LEU A 218 17.28 -1.38 1.79
N SER A 219 18.25 -1.94 1.07
CA SER A 219 17.99 -3.09 0.19
C SER A 219 17.47 -4.31 0.97
N LYS A 220 16.67 -5.18 0.35
CA LYS A 220 16.19 -6.43 0.94
C LYS A 220 17.32 -7.25 1.60
N LYS A 221 18.43 -7.46 0.89
CA LYS A 221 19.65 -8.11 1.42
C LYS A 221 20.17 -7.51 2.74
N LYS A 222 20.13 -6.18 2.88
CA LYS A 222 20.55 -5.48 4.12
C LYS A 222 19.55 -5.74 5.23
N ARG A 223 18.25 -5.63 4.96
CA ARG A 223 17.18 -5.91 5.93
C ARG A 223 17.22 -7.37 6.40
N ASP A 224 17.39 -8.30 5.47
CA ASP A 224 17.55 -9.73 5.78
C ASP A 224 18.76 -9.96 6.68
N LYS A 225 19.90 -9.31 6.37
CA LYS A 225 21.10 -9.41 7.21
C LYS A 225 20.85 -8.89 8.62
N ILE A 226 20.20 -7.73 8.77
CA ILE A 226 19.84 -7.18 10.10
C ILE A 226 18.99 -8.17 10.88
N GLY A 227 17.91 -8.68 10.27
CA GLY A 227 17.02 -9.63 10.92
C GLY A 227 17.73 -10.93 11.31
N GLN A 228 18.57 -11.47 10.43
CA GLN A 228 19.38 -12.65 10.70
C GLN A 228 20.39 -12.42 11.83
N THR A 229 21.10 -11.29 11.84
CA THR A 229 22.06 -10.94 12.89
C THR A 229 21.37 -10.91 14.26
N LEU A 230 20.22 -10.24 14.37
CA LEU A 230 19.48 -10.11 15.62
C LEU A 230 18.93 -11.46 16.10
N ILE A 231 18.19 -12.17 15.25
CA ILE A 231 17.54 -13.43 15.64
C ILE A 231 18.57 -14.53 15.95
N ARG A 232 19.61 -14.70 15.12
CA ARG A 232 20.63 -15.73 15.38
C ARG A 232 21.40 -15.45 16.67
N THR A 233 21.64 -14.17 16.99
CA THR A 233 22.29 -13.82 18.26
C THR A 233 21.37 -14.09 19.44
N ALA A 234 20.07 -13.79 19.34
CA ALA A 234 19.10 -14.14 20.36
C ALA A 234 19.05 -15.66 20.60
N VAL A 235 18.92 -16.47 19.53
CA VAL A 235 18.92 -17.94 19.63
C VAL A 235 20.20 -18.47 20.26
N LYS A 236 21.37 -17.88 19.96
CA LYS A 236 22.64 -18.28 20.58
C LYS A 236 22.68 -18.04 22.09
N ASN A 237 21.98 -17.01 22.57
CA ASN A 237 21.89 -16.67 23.98
C ASN A 237 20.67 -17.31 24.68
N TYR A 238 19.86 -18.07 23.94
CA TYR A 238 18.65 -18.70 24.47
C TYR A 238 18.97 -19.80 25.47
N GLN A 239 18.18 -19.83 26.55
CA GLN A 239 18.14 -20.92 27.51
C GLN A 239 16.69 -21.38 27.66
N PRO A 240 16.38 -22.69 27.56
CA PRO A 240 15.00 -23.19 27.62
C PRO A 240 14.21 -22.76 28.87
N SER A 241 14.90 -22.52 29.98
CA SER A 241 14.28 -22.06 31.23
C SER A 241 13.93 -20.58 31.25
N ASN A 242 14.31 -19.81 30.23
CA ASN A 242 14.09 -18.37 30.19
C ASN A 242 13.62 -17.88 28.81
N GLU A 243 12.30 -17.79 28.66
CA GLU A 243 11.68 -17.29 27.43
C GLU A 243 11.95 -15.81 27.16
N GLN A 244 12.24 -15.01 28.19
CA GLN A 244 12.45 -13.57 28.07
C GLN A 244 13.78 -13.13 28.69
N PHE A 245 14.66 -12.58 27.89
CA PHE A 245 15.99 -12.19 28.36
C PHE A 245 16.54 -11.01 27.59
N GLU A 246 17.57 -10.40 28.16
CA GLU A 246 18.29 -9.30 27.54
C GLU A 246 19.71 -9.74 27.20
N PHE A 247 20.24 -9.22 26.10
CA PHE A 247 21.63 -9.36 25.73
C PHE A 247 22.14 -8.08 25.09
N GLU A 248 23.44 -7.83 25.20
CA GLU A 248 24.08 -6.70 24.53
C GLU A 248 24.55 -7.13 23.14
N LEU A 249 24.32 -6.28 22.14
CA LEU A 249 24.87 -6.43 20.80
C LEU A 249 25.14 -5.06 20.17
N HIS A 250 26.40 -4.81 19.81
CA HIS A 250 26.85 -3.61 19.10
C HIS A 250 26.48 -2.28 19.80
N GLY A 251 26.55 -2.28 21.13
CA GLY A 251 26.25 -1.15 22.00
C GLY A 251 24.77 -0.95 22.29
N GLU A 252 23.90 -1.88 21.89
CA GLU A 252 22.46 -1.85 22.15
C GLU A 252 22.04 -2.99 23.08
N ILE A 253 21.08 -2.71 23.97
CA ILE A 253 20.42 -3.74 24.78
C ILE A 253 19.25 -4.29 23.98
N CYS A 254 19.36 -5.56 23.60
CA CYS A 254 18.34 -6.31 22.87
C CYS A 254 17.49 -7.14 23.83
N LYS A 255 16.19 -6.85 23.87
CA LYS A 255 15.17 -7.62 24.59
C LYS A 255 14.67 -8.73 23.67
N ALA A 256 14.99 -9.98 23.99
CA ALA A 256 14.53 -11.14 23.25
C ALA A 256 13.36 -11.83 23.96
N THR A 257 12.46 -12.37 23.15
CA THR A 257 11.45 -13.34 23.57
C THR A 257 11.55 -14.54 22.65
N ILE A 258 11.79 -15.72 23.21
CA ILE A 258 11.88 -16.98 22.47
C ILE A 258 10.92 -17.97 23.11
N ARG A 259 10.02 -18.50 22.30
CA ARG A 259 9.05 -19.51 22.71
C ARG A 259 9.15 -20.70 21.76
N ASP A 260 9.13 -21.90 22.30
CA ASP A 260 8.90 -23.11 21.54
C ASP A 260 7.43 -23.15 21.10
N THR A 261 7.17 -23.13 19.80
CA THR A 261 5.79 -23.02 19.30
C THR A 261 4.96 -24.26 19.67
N TRP A 262 5.59 -25.43 19.74
CA TRP A 262 4.92 -26.73 19.88
C TRP A 262 5.35 -27.52 21.12
N ASP A 263 6.21 -26.94 21.97
CA ASP A 263 6.82 -27.58 23.15
C ASP A 263 7.59 -28.87 22.81
N ASP A 264 8.09 -28.99 21.58
CA ASP A 264 8.80 -30.17 21.06
C ASP A 264 10.21 -29.88 20.53
N GLY A 265 10.64 -28.62 20.61
CA GLY A 265 11.95 -28.13 20.17
C GLY A 265 12.11 -27.98 18.65
N THR A 266 11.05 -28.22 17.86
CA THR A 266 11.14 -28.23 16.39
C THR A 266 11.07 -26.83 15.79
N GLU A 267 10.37 -25.90 16.44
CA GLU A 267 10.20 -24.52 15.99
C GLU A 267 10.26 -23.55 17.17
N LEU A 268 11.15 -22.57 17.07
CA LEU A 268 11.26 -21.47 18.03
C LEU A 268 10.72 -20.19 17.40
N SER A 269 9.66 -19.64 17.96
CA SER A 269 9.20 -18.27 17.68
C SER A 269 10.13 -17.28 18.39
N VAL A 270 10.78 -16.40 17.62
CA VAL A 270 11.75 -15.44 18.11
C VAL A 270 11.30 -14.02 17.83
N LYS A 271 11.29 -13.18 18.86
CA LYS A 271 11.14 -11.74 18.77
C LYS A 271 12.36 -11.07 19.40
N VAL A 272 12.92 -10.09 18.70
CA VAL A 272 13.98 -9.22 19.24
C VAL A 272 13.52 -7.77 19.13
N GLN A 273 13.69 -7.02 20.22
CA GLN A 273 13.29 -5.62 20.33
C GLN A 273 14.40 -4.79 20.98
N ILE A 274 14.64 -3.60 20.46
CA ILE A 274 15.48 -2.55 21.05
C ILE A 274 14.57 -1.36 21.35
N GLY A 275 14.80 -0.72 22.50
CA GLY A 275 13.91 0.31 23.04
C GLY A 275 12.81 -0.28 23.94
N ASP A 276 11.84 0.55 24.28
CA ASP A 276 10.76 0.20 25.21
C ASP A 276 9.50 -0.25 24.48
N ILE A 277 8.60 -0.89 25.22
CA ILE A 277 7.33 -1.42 24.67
C ILE A 277 6.47 -0.31 24.04
N GLY A 278 6.57 0.92 24.57
CA GLY A 278 5.87 2.10 24.04
C GLY A 278 6.69 2.96 23.05
N ASP A 279 8.00 2.76 22.95
CA ASP A 279 8.90 3.48 22.04
C ASP A 279 9.96 2.51 21.52
N THR A 280 9.54 1.71 20.53
CA THR A 280 10.40 0.68 19.95
C THR A 280 11.32 1.30 18.90
N ASP A 281 12.62 1.21 19.14
CA ASP A 281 13.66 1.73 18.24
C ASP A 281 13.93 0.79 17.07
N LEU A 282 13.89 -0.52 17.33
CA LEU A 282 14.07 -1.56 16.31
C LEU A 282 13.39 -2.84 16.78
N SER A 283 12.69 -3.51 15.88
CA SER A 283 12.10 -4.82 16.16
C SER A 283 12.18 -5.74 14.96
N VAL A 284 12.28 -7.03 15.26
CA VAL A 284 12.20 -8.09 14.27
C VAL A 284 11.59 -9.34 14.89
N THR A 285 10.80 -10.05 14.11
CA THR A 285 10.25 -11.36 14.49
C THR A 285 10.57 -12.40 13.43
N GLY A 286 10.63 -13.66 13.83
CA GLY A 286 10.84 -14.78 12.92
C GLY A 286 10.69 -16.12 13.62
N PHE A 287 10.88 -17.17 12.85
CA PHE A 287 10.87 -18.57 13.30
C PHE A 287 12.24 -19.19 13.02
N TYR A 288 12.76 -19.92 14.00
CA TYR A 288 14.01 -20.65 13.88
C TYR A 288 13.74 -22.14 14.06
N TYR A 289 14.20 -22.94 13.10
CA TYR A 289 14.05 -24.40 13.07
C TYR A 289 15.39 -25.05 13.39
N PRO A 290 15.62 -25.54 14.63
CA PRO A 290 16.94 -25.97 15.08
C PRO A 290 17.54 -27.12 14.28
N GLU A 291 16.75 -28.14 13.94
CA GLU A 291 17.22 -29.31 13.20
C GLU A 291 17.76 -28.96 11.81
N GLN A 292 17.14 -27.97 11.16
CA GLN A 292 17.47 -27.54 9.81
C GLN A 292 18.44 -26.36 9.80
N ASN A 293 18.69 -25.74 10.97
CA ASN A 293 19.37 -24.45 11.10
C ASN A 293 18.77 -23.36 10.17
N LEU A 294 17.47 -23.45 9.94
CA LEU A 294 16.71 -22.58 9.06
C LEU A 294 16.14 -21.42 9.87
N LEU A 295 16.24 -20.21 9.31
CA LEU A 295 15.67 -19.00 9.90
C LEU A 295 14.76 -18.33 8.87
N GLU A 296 13.51 -18.19 9.24
CA GLU A 296 12.52 -17.41 8.51
C GLU A 296 12.23 -16.13 9.27
N CYS A 297 12.55 -14.98 8.67
CA CYS A 297 12.52 -13.70 9.33
C CYS A 297 11.59 -12.73 8.61
N SER A 298 10.75 -12.02 9.36
CA SER A 298 10.03 -10.86 8.86
C SER A 298 10.98 -9.70 8.57
N ASP A 299 10.54 -8.73 7.77
CA ASP A 299 11.32 -7.51 7.57
C ASP A 299 11.41 -6.72 8.89
N PRO A 300 12.63 -6.37 9.35
CA PRO A 300 12.79 -5.56 10.56
C PRO A 300 12.16 -4.18 10.39
N LYS A 301 11.67 -3.62 11.49
CA LYS A 301 11.01 -2.30 11.55
C LYS A 301 11.65 -1.45 12.64
N GLY A 302 11.90 -0.18 12.35
CA GLY A 302 12.46 0.77 13.31
C GLY A 302 13.25 1.90 12.69
N LYS A 303 14.05 2.56 13.54
CA LYS A 303 14.95 3.68 13.23
C LYS A 303 16.14 3.19 12.43
N ARG A 304 16.44 3.88 11.33
CA ARG A 304 17.53 3.49 10.42
C ARG A 304 18.89 3.49 11.13
N ALA A 305 19.15 4.51 11.94
CA ALA A 305 20.43 4.69 12.62
C ALA A 305 20.76 3.53 13.59
N ILE A 306 19.73 2.92 14.19
CA ILE A 306 19.88 1.76 15.07
C ILE A 306 20.05 0.49 14.23
N ALA A 307 19.20 0.31 13.21
CA ALA A 307 19.26 -0.86 12.33
C ALA A 307 20.60 -1.03 11.61
N GLU A 308 21.23 0.06 11.16
CA GLU A 308 22.52 0.00 10.45
C GLU A 308 23.68 -0.51 11.33
N LYS A 309 23.55 -0.54 12.66
CA LYS A 309 24.54 -1.13 13.57
C LYS A 309 24.68 -2.65 13.39
N PHE A 310 23.67 -3.33 12.82
CA PHE A 310 23.61 -4.80 12.71
C PHE A 310 23.90 -5.33 11.29
N LEU A 311 24.42 -4.46 10.42
CA LEU A 311 24.78 -4.77 9.03
C LEU A 311 26.17 -5.35 8.84
#